data_AF-A0A950GGU9-F1
#
_entry.id   AF-A0A950GGU9-F1
#
_cell.length_a   1.000
_cell.length_b   1.000
_cell.length_c   1.000
_cell.angle_alpha   90.00
_cell.angle_beta   90.00
_cell.angle_gamma   90.00
#
_symmetry.space_group_name_H-M   'P 1'
#
loop_
_entity.id
_entity.type
_entity.pdbx_description
1 polymer ?
#
loop_
_entity_poly.entity_id
_entity_poly.type
_entity_poly.pdbx_seq_one_letter_code
_entity_poly.pdbx_strand_id
1 'polypeptide(L)'
;MNTPQEEAPRRRRTREEVRQLVSAFQTSGLRAREFCQRHGLAPSTLHRNLKRASRGSAPGQPPGVRFVAVKVNGAAPASKPAPAAAGLEVVLAGGRRIAVGPGFDVVTLGHLVRALEGL
;
A
#
# COMPACT_ATOMS: atom_id res chain seq x y z
N MET A 1 43.68 5.03 -22.79
CA MET A 1 42.50 5.85 -23.11
C MET A 1 41.36 5.50 -22.16
N ASN A 2 41.00 6.41 -21.24
CA ASN A 2 39.66 6.43 -20.65
C ASN A 2 39.27 7.91 -20.54
N THR A 3 38.15 8.25 -21.16
CA THR A 3 37.68 9.60 -21.43
C THR A 3 37.38 10.35 -20.13
N PRO A 4 37.88 11.59 -19.95
CA PRO A 4 37.52 12.41 -18.82
C PRO A 4 36.05 12.81 -18.94
N GLN A 5 35.19 12.32 -18.03
CA GLN A 5 33.81 12.78 -17.94
C GLN A 5 33.81 14.18 -17.33
N GLU A 6 33.56 15.15 -18.19
CA GLU A 6 33.39 16.58 -17.95
C GLU A 6 32.20 16.80 -16.98
N GLU A 7 32.47 16.92 -15.68
CA GLU A 7 31.45 17.27 -14.69
C GLU A 7 31.12 18.76 -14.80
N ALA A 8 30.17 19.09 -15.69
CA ALA A 8 29.51 20.38 -15.73
C ALA A 8 28.98 20.77 -14.32
N PRO A 9 28.97 22.06 -13.95
CA PRO A 9 28.57 22.50 -12.62
C PRO A 9 27.18 21.95 -12.28
N ARG A 10 27.10 21.16 -11.20
CA ARG A 10 25.90 20.43 -10.79
C ARG A 10 24.79 21.42 -10.45
N ARG A 11 24.00 21.81 -11.46
CA ARG A 11 22.82 22.66 -11.30
C ARG A 11 21.93 22.07 -10.23
N ARG A 12 21.54 22.90 -9.26
CA ARG A 12 20.66 22.48 -8.17
C ARG A 12 19.35 22.01 -8.76
N ARG A 13 19.07 20.70 -8.67
CA ARG A 13 17.82 20.12 -9.16
C ARG A 13 16.63 20.78 -8.47
N THR A 14 15.63 21.16 -9.26
CA THR A 14 14.38 21.74 -8.75
C THR A 14 13.57 20.67 -8.02
N ARG A 15 12.57 21.09 -7.24
CA ARG A 15 11.68 20.15 -6.53
C ARG A 15 10.92 19.24 -7.49
N GLU A 16 10.57 19.75 -8.67
CA GLU A 16 9.83 19.01 -9.70
C GLU A 16 10.70 17.93 -10.34
N GLU A 17 11.94 18.26 -10.70
CA GLU A 17 12.91 17.29 -11.21
C GLU A 17 13.15 16.15 -10.20
N VAL A 18 13.19 16.48 -8.90
CA VAL A 18 13.31 15.46 -7.84
C VAL A 18 12.05 14.59 -7.75
N ARG A 19 10.85 15.16 -7.89
CA ARG A 19 9.60 14.38 -7.91
C ARG A 19 9.53 13.46 -9.12
N GLN A 20 9.88 13.95 -10.30
CA GLN A 20 9.93 13.15 -11.53
C GLN A 20 10.94 12.01 -11.39
N LEU A 21 12.11 12.27 -10.81
CA LEU A 21 13.12 11.24 -10.56
C LEU A 21 12.63 10.15 -9.60
N VAL A 22 11.96 10.53 -8.50
CA VAL A 22 11.39 9.56 -7.55
C VAL A 22 10.26 8.76 -8.18
N SER A 23 9.42 9.40 -8.99
CA SER A 23 8.35 8.74 -9.76
C SER A 23 8.93 7.73 -10.76
N ALA A 24 9.93 8.15 -11.54
CA ALA A 24 10.62 7.27 -12.49
C ALA A 24 11.25 6.05 -11.80
N PHE A 25 11.86 6.24 -10.62
CA PHE A 25 12.38 5.13 -9.83
C PHE A 25 11.27 4.16 -9.40
N GLN A 26 10.17 4.66 -8.84
CA GLN A 26 9.05 3.84 -8.37
C GLN A 26 8.39 3.04 -9.51
N THR A 27 8.25 3.64 -10.69
CA THR A 27 7.65 2.98 -11.86
C THR A 27 8.62 2.01 -12.54
N SER A 28 9.93 2.26 -12.48
CA SER A 28 10.93 1.43 -13.16
C SER A 28 11.04 -0.01 -12.62
N GLY A 29 10.68 -0.24 -11.35
CA GLY A 29 10.88 -1.54 -10.69
C GLY A 29 12.36 -1.95 -10.55
N LEU A 30 13.31 -1.08 -10.89
CA LEU A 30 14.74 -1.36 -10.84
C LEU A 30 15.27 -1.31 -9.40
N ARG A 31 16.35 -2.05 -9.14
CA ARG A 31 17.08 -1.91 -7.88
C ARG A 31 17.75 -0.53 -7.81
N ALA A 32 17.83 0.06 -6.61
CA ALA A 32 18.38 1.40 -6.40
C ALA A 32 19.77 1.60 -7.02
N ARG A 33 20.66 0.60 -6.92
CA ARG A 33 22.02 0.65 -7.50
C ARG A 33 21.99 0.75 -9.02
N GLU A 34 21.12 -0.01 -9.67
CA GLU A 34 20.99 -0.05 -11.12
C GLU A 34 20.36 1.24 -11.67
N PHE A 35 19.32 1.74 -11.00
CA PHE A 35 18.73 3.03 -11.32
C PHE A 35 19.76 4.17 -11.17
N CYS A 36 20.54 4.16 -10.09
CA CYS A 36 21.61 5.13 -9.87
C CYS A 36 22.67 5.10 -10.96
N GLN A 37 23.09 3.91 -11.41
CA GLN A 37 24.09 3.76 -12.46
C GLN A 37 23.58 4.28 -13.81
N ARG A 38 22.33 3.97 -14.18
CA ARG A 38 21.71 4.43 -15.45
C ARG A 38 21.49 5.94 -15.49
N HIS A 39 21.20 6.56 -14.35
CA HIS A 39 20.89 7.99 -14.26
C HIS A 39 22.08 8.87 -13.80
N GLY A 40 23.28 8.32 -13.63
CA GLY A 40 24.47 9.08 -13.20
C GLY A 40 24.30 9.70 -11.81
N LEU A 41 23.67 8.96 -10.89
CA LEU A 41 23.30 9.45 -9.56
C LEU A 41 23.99 8.66 -8.46
N ALA A 42 24.46 9.36 -7.43
CA ALA A 42 24.91 8.70 -6.22
C ALA A 42 23.71 8.07 -5.46
N PRO A 43 23.83 6.83 -4.93
CA PRO A 43 22.78 6.17 -4.14
C PRO A 43 22.29 6.99 -2.94
N SER A 44 23.20 7.73 -2.30
CA SER A 44 22.89 8.65 -1.20
C SER A 44 21.92 9.77 -1.62
N THR A 45 22.03 10.24 -2.87
CA THR A 45 21.14 11.28 -3.42
C THR A 45 19.73 10.74 -3.62
N LEU A 46 19.62 9.53 -4.18
CA LEU A 46 18.32 8.87 -4.36
C LEU A 46 17.64 8.61 -3.01
N HIS A 47 18.36 8.06 -2.03
CA HIS A 47 17.81 7.77 -0.71
C HIS A 47 17.37 9.04 0.04
N ARG A 48 18.15 10.13 -0.05
CA ARG A 48 17.79 11.44 0.50
C ARG A 48 16.51 11.99 -0.13
N ASN A 49 16.33 11.82 -1.44
CA ASN A 49 15.13 12.26 -2.15
C ASN A 49 13.91 11.40 -1.80
N LEU A 50 14.06 10.08 -1.67
CA LEU A 50 13.00 9.18 -1.20
C LEU A 50 12.53 9.53 0.22
N LYS A 51 13.47 9.78 1.14
CA LYS A 51 13.17 10.20 2.52
C LYS A 51 12.49 11.58 2.58
N ARG A 52 12.82 12.49 1.67
CA ARG A 52 12.13 13.78 1.54
C ARG A 52 10.73 13.62 0.97
N ALA A 53 10.55 12.76 -0.03
CA ALA A 53 9.26 12.46 -0.61
C ALA A 53 8.31 11.78 0.39
N SER A 54 8.81 10.86 1.21
CA SER A 54 8.01 10.19 2.26
C SER A 54 7.58 11.14 3.39
N ARG A 55 8.33 12.22 3.64
CA ARG A 55 8.00 13.27 4.61
C ARG A 55 7.09 14.37 4.05
N GLY A 56 6.87 14.38 2.73
CA GLY A 56 6.10 15.41 2.03
C GLY A 56 4.61 15.07 1.83
N SER A 57 4.14 13.93 2.33
CA SER A 57 2.73 13.59 2.37
C SER A 57 2.03 14.44 3.44
N ALA A 58 1.42 15.55 2.99
CA ALA A 58 0.47 16.44 3.68
C ALA A 58 0.79 16.88 5.14
N PRO A 59 0.70 18.18 5.48
CA PRO A 59 0.69 18.59 6.88
C PRO A 59 -0.55 17.98 7.56
N GLY A 60 -0.34 17.00 8.44
CA GLY A 60 -1.41 16.34 9.20
C GLY A 60 -1.37 14.80 9.22
N GLN A 61 -0.54 14.16 8.39
CA GLN A 61 -0.42 12.69 8.43
C GLN A 61 0.77 12.29 9.32
N PRO A 62 0.55 11.56 10.44
CA PRO A 62 1.64 11.10 11.28
C PRO A 62 2.61 10.24 10.46
N PRO A 63 3.93 10.29 10.74
CA PRO A 63 4.91 9.48 10.03
C PRO A 63 4.73 8.01 10.41
N GLY A 64 3.86 7.30 9.70
CA GLY A 64 3.57 5.91 9.97
C GLY A 64 2.65 5.34 8.91
N VAL A 65 3.14 4.29 8.23
CA VAL A 65 2.43 3.40 7.31
C VAL A 65 1.81 4.05 6.06
N ARG A 66 2.51 3.90 4.93
CA ARG A 66 1.95 4.06 3.59
C ARG A 66 1.43 2.70 3.13
N PHE A 67 0.12 2.57 2.93
CA PHE A 67 -0.44 1.38 2.28
C PHE A 67 0.06 1.30 0.83
N VAL A 68 0.55 0.13 0.42
CA VAL A 68 0.99 -0.14 -0.95
C VAL A 68 0.06 -1.19 -1.54
N ALA A 69 -0.50 -0.91 -2.71
CA ALA A 69 -1.33 -1.88 -3.42
C ALA A 69 -0.47 -3.06 -3.87
N VAL A 70 -0.74 -4.25 -3.33
CA VAL A 70 -0.07 -5.50 -3.71
C VAL A 70 -0.99 -6.27 -4.65
N LYS A 71 -0.49 -6.61 -5.85
CA LYS A 71 -1.17 -7.51 -6.77
C LYS A 71 -0.78 -8.95 -6.40
N VAL A 72 -1.72 -9.72 -5.86
CA VAL A 72 -1.48 -11.11 -5.47
C VAL A 72 -1.49 -11.96 -6.73
N ASN A 73 -0.33 -12.42 -7.18
CA ASN A 73 -0.20 -13.42 -8.25
C ASN A 73 -0.36 -14.82 -7.66
N GLY A 74 -1.61 -15.19 -7.46
CA GLY A 74 -2.09 -16.52 -7.14
C GLY A 74 -3.57 -16.49 -7.51
N ALA A 75 -4.10 -17.58 -8.06
CA ALA A 75 -5.51 -17.67 -8.43
C ALA A 75 -6.33 -17.02 -7.32
N ALA A 76 -7.03 -15.93 -7.66
CA ALA A 76 -7.88 -15.25 -6.72
C ALA A 76 -8.72 -16.32 -6.03
N PRO A 77 -8.79 -16.41 -4.68
CA PRO A 77 -9.83 -17.21 -4.08
C PRO A 77 -11.10 -16.65 -4.70
N ALA A 78 -11.77 -17.49 -5.53
CA ALA A 78 -12.85 -17.11 -6.42
C ALA A 78 -13.61 -16.01 -5.73
N SER A 79 -13.53 -14.79 -6.28
CA SER A 79 -14.08 -13.58 -5.68
C SER A 79 -15.46 -13.95 -5.20
N LYS A 80 -15.59 -14.21 -3.90
CA LYS A 80 -16.88 -14.47 -3.28
C LYS A 80 -17.66 -13.24 -3.71
N PRO A 81 -18.80 -13.39 -4.40
CA PRO A 81 -19.61 -12.23 -4.75
C PRO A 81 -19.68 -11.40 -3.48
N ALA A 82 -19.30 -10.12 -3.57
CA ALA A 82 -19.28 -9.21 -2.43
C ALA A 82 -20.54 -9.54 -1.63
N PRO A 83 -20.42 -10.08 -0.39
CA PRO A 83 -21.56 -10.67 0.28
C PRO A 83 -22.59 -9.56 0.29
N ALA A 84 -23.70 -9.79 -0.42
CA ALA A 84 -24.78 -8.83 -0.58
C ALA A 84 -25.01 -8.23 0.80
N ALA A 85 -24.66 -6.94 0.94
CA ALA A 85 -24.33 -6.27 2.20
C ALA A 85 -24.86 -7.04 3.41
N ALA A 86 -24.03 -7.93 3.98
CA ALA A 86 -24.45 -8.66 5.18
C ALA A 86 -24.80 -7.61 6.22
N GLY A 87 -26.08 -7.51 6.59
CA GLY A 87 -26.55 -6.45 7.47
C GLY A 87 -25.95 -6.59 8.86
N LEU A 88 -25.64 -7.83 9.27
CA LEU A 88 -25.11 -8.19 10.58
C LEU A 88 -24.06 -9.32 10.45
N GLU A 89 -22.96 -9.20 11.17
CA GLU A 89 -21.93 -10.25 11.29
C GLU A 89 -21.64 -10.50 12.77
N VAL A 90 -21.63 -11.78 13.18
CA VAL A 90 -21.28 -12.22 14.53
C VAL A 90 -19.96 -12.98 14.48
N VAL A 91 -18.98 -12.53 15.25
CA VAL A 91 -17.67 -13.18 15.40
C VAL A 91 -17.60 -13.84 16.77
N LEU A 92 -17.47 -15.16 16.80
CA LEU A 92 -17.36 -15.93 18.03
C LEU A 92 -15.90 -15.95 18.51
N ALA A 93 -15.70 -16.14 19.82
CA ALA A 93 -14.36 -16.20 20.43
C ALA A 93 -13.44 -17.26 19.78
N GLY A 94 -14.00 -18.35 19.25
CA GLY A 94 -13.27 -19.39 18.51
C GLY A 94 -12.96 -19.05 17.05
N GLY A 95 -13.13 -17.79 16.62
CA GLY A 95 -12.82 -17.33 15.27
C GLY A 95 -13.86 -17.70 14.19
N ARG A 96 -14.92 -18.43 14.55
CA ARG A 96 -16.05 -18.71 13.65
C ARG A 96 -16.87 -17.44 13.41
N ARG A 97 -17.35 -17.27 12.18
CA ARG A 97 -18.10 -16.09 11.75
C ARG A 97 -19.45 -16.49 11.19
N ILE A 98 -20.49 -15.79 11.60
CA ILE A 98 -21.85 -15.97 11.10
C ILE A 98 -22.28 -14.67 10.44
N ALA A 99 -22.57 -14.74 9.14
CA ALA A 99 -23.04 -13.61 8.36
C ALA A 99 -24.55 -13.72 8.15
N VAL A 100 -25.26 -12.64 8.47
CA VAL A 100 -26.72 -12.55 8.33
C VAL A 100 -27.04 -11.56 7.21
N GLY A 101 -27.68 -12.06 6.16
CA GLY A 101 -28.11 -11.26 5.02
C GLY A 101 -29.36 -10.41 5.33
N PRO A 102 -29.68 -9.42 4.47
CA PRO A 102 -30.93 -8.66 4.56
C PRO A 102 -32.14 -9.60 4.41
N GLY A 103 -33.22 -9.30 5.14
CA GLY A 103 -34.45 -10.11 5.13
C GLY A 103 -34.46 -11.30 6.10
N PHE A 104 -33.44 -11.40 6.97
CA PHE A 104 -33.42 -12.39 8.03
C PHE A 104 -34.45 -12.08 9.12
N ASP A 105 -35.17 -13.10 9.55
CA ASP A 105 -36.22 -12.98 10.56
C ASP A 105 -35.66 -12.71 11.97
N VAL A 106 -36.27 -11.75 12.66
CA VAL A 106 -35.83 -11.28 13.98
C VAL A 106 -36.01 -12.35 15.04
N VAL A 107 -37.07 -13.17 14.96
CA VAL A 107 -37.32 -14.27 15.92
C VAL A 107 -36.22 -15.32 15.81
N THR A 108 -35.89 -15.69 14.57
CA THR A 108 -34.81 -16.63 14.27
C THR A 108 -33.44 -16.09 14.71
N LEU A 109 -33.20 -14.78 14.58
CA LEU A 109 -31.97 -14.15 15.09
C LEU A 109 -31.89 -14.21 16.60
N GLY A 110 -33.01 -13.98 17.30
CA GLY A 110 -33.09 -14.11 18.76
C GLY A 110 -32.76 -15.52 19.24
N HIS A 111 -33.26 -16.56 18.56
CA HIS A 111 -32.91 -17.95 18.86
C HIS A 111 -31.43 -18.25 18.65
N LEU A 112 -30.84 -17.72 17.58
CA LEU A 112 -29.40 -17.87 17.31
C LEU A 112 -28.56 -17.23 18.43
N VAL A 113 -28.87 -16.00 18.82
CA VAL A 113 -28.13 -15.29 19.89
C VAL A 113 -28.22 -16.06 21.20
N ARG A 114 -29.41 -16.51 21.60
CA ARG A 114 -29.61 -17.35 22.79
C ARG A 114 -28.79 -18.63 22.76
N ALA A 115 -28.81 -19.34 21.65
CA ALA A 115 -28.01 -20.56 21.48
C ALA A 115 -26.50 -20.30 21.57
N LEU A 116 -26.02 -19.12 21.11
CA LEU A 116 -24.62 -18.73 21.20
C LEU A 116 -24.21 -18.29 22.61
N GLU A 117 -25.12 -17.69 23.36
CA GLU A 117 -24.92 -17.24 24.74
C GLU A 117 -25.18 -18.36 25.78
N GLY A 118 -25.79 -19.48 25.36
CA GLY A 118 -26.17 -20.58 26.24
C GLY A 118 -27.37 -20.26 27.13
N LEU A 119 -28.26 -19.35 26.68
CA LEU A 119 -29.44 -18.85 27.39
C LEU A 119 -30.75 -19.47 26.89
#